data_AF-A0A8C2CP27-F1
#
_entry.id   AF-A0A8C2CP27-F1
#
_cell.length_a   1.000
_cell.length_b   1.000
_cell.length_c   1.000
_cell.angle_alpha   90.00
_cell.angle_beta   90.00
_cell.angle_gamma   90.00
#
_symmetry.space_group_name_H-M   'P 1'
#
loop_
_entity.id
_entity.type
_entity.pdbx_description
1 polymer ?
#
loop_
_entity_poly.entity_id
_entity_poly.type
_entity_poly.pdbx_seq_one_letter_code
_entity_poly.pdbx_strand_id
1 'polypeptide(L)'
;GCRHELYHRKCCRKSEESNMRNVLKCVSKKWFHIELKQKDVLERYRPDVAFSASLGSNGFFGPVNTDVTLVYKNVFINVGDAYQQTTGIFIAPVRGVYYFSFFYHSGTKHGTGLALYRNGKHVALTHNYPSTDSPENGGNGLTLLYIWDSENVTVFSGFLINAM
;
A
#
# COMPACT_ATOMS: atom_id res chain seq x y z
N GLY A 1 24.46 41.29 59.28
CA GLY A 1 25.23 40.64 58.22
C GLY A 1 24.55 39.36 57.72
N CYS A 2 24.90 38.19 58.28
CA CYS A 2 24.66 36.89 57.64
C CYS A 2 23.20 36.45 57.42
N ARG A 3 22.22 36.88 58.23
CA ARG A 3 20.83 36.41 58.11
C ARG A 3 20.12 36.94 56.86
N HIS A 4 20.46 38.15 56.43
CA HIS A 4 19.90 38.77 55.22
C HIS A 4 20.48 38.13 53.94
N GLU A 5 21.77 37.79 53.93
CA GLU A 5 22.42 37.11 52.80
C GLU A 5 21.88 35.69 52.58
N LEU A 6 21.63 34.93 53.65
CA LEU A 6 21.03 33.60 53.58
C LEU A 6 19.61 33.63 52.99
N TYR A 7 18.83 34.66 53.32
CA TYR A 7 17.50 34.86 52.76
C TYR A 7 17.55 35.20 51.27
N HIS A 8 18.44 36.11 50.87
CA HIS A 8 18.68 36.45 49.46
C HIS A 8 19.08 35.22 48.63
N ARG A 9 20.00 34.39 49.13
CA ARG A 9 20.41 33.16 48.44
C ARG A 9 19.26 32.16 48.28
N LYS A 10 18.39 32.00 49.30
CA LYS A 10 17.21 31.14 49.22
C LYS A 10 16.18 31.65 48.21
N CYS A 11 15.92 32.96 48.18
CA CYS A 11 15.05 33.57 47.16
C CYS A 11 15.62 33.41 45.75
N CYS A 12 16.93 33.60 45.57
CA CYS A 12 17.59 33.43 44.29
C CYS A 12 17.47 31.99 43.77
N ARG A 13 17.78 30.98 44.61
CA ARG A 13 17.64 29.56 44.26
C ARG A 13 16.18 29.17 43.90
N LYS A 14 15.19 29.68 44.64
CA LYS A 14 13.76 29.47 44.30
C LYS A 14 13.39 30.10 42.96
N SER A 15 13.95 31.26 42.63
CA SER A 15 13.72 31.92 41.34
C SER A 15 14.32 31.13 40.17
N GLU A 16 15.52 30.56 40.35
CA GLU A 16 16.20 29.72 39.36
C GLU A 16 15.41 28.42 39.09
N GLU A 17 14.91 27.75 40.13
CA GLU A 17 14.06 26.56 39.94
C GLU A 17 12.73 26.88 39.24
N SER A 18 12.13 28.04 39.53
CA SER A 18 10.92 28.52 38.85
C SER A 18 11.19 28.74 37.36
N ASN A 19 12.30 29.41 37.05
CA ASN A 19 12.75 29.61 35.67
C ASN A 19 12.99 28.27 34.95
N MET A 20 13.66 27.32 35.62
CA MET A 20 13.92 25.98 35.07
C MET A 20 12.61 25.23 34.75
N ARG A 21 11.62 25.28 35.66
CA ARG A 21 10.29 24.69 35.46
C ARG A 21 9.57 25.33 34.28
N ASN A 22 9.68 26.64 34.11
CA ASN A 22 9.07 27.35 32.98
C ASN A 22 9.75 26.98 31.66
N VAL A 23 11.08 26.84 31.64
CA VAL A 23 11.83 26.35 30.47
C VAL A 23 11.40 24.92 30.11
N LEU A 24 11.34 24.00 31.07
CA LEU A 24 10.88 22.61 30.83
C LEU A 24 9.46 22.56 30.25
N LYS A 25 8.53 23.37 30.78
CA LYS A 25 7.17 23.49 30.23
C LYS A 25 7.16 24.03 28.80
N CYS A 26 8.02 25.01 28.50
CA CYS A 26 8.09 25.62 27.18
C CYS A 26 8.69 24.64 26.16
N VAL A 27 9.72 23.91 26.57
CA VAL A 27 10.37 22.86 25.80
C VAL A 27 9.38 21.72 25.52
N SER A 28 8.69 21.20 26.53
CA SER A 28 7.70 20.12 26.32
C SER A 28 6.57 20.52 25.37
N LYS A 29 6.06 21.75 25.49
CA LYS A 29 5.06 22.29 24.54
C LYS A 29 5.58 22.40 23.12
N LYS A 30 6.84 22.82 22.93
CA LYS A 30 7.48 22.87 21.61
C LYS A 30 7.68 21.48 21.03
N TRP A 31 8.13 20.51 21.83
CA TRP A 31 8.26 19.11 21.41
C TRP A 31 6.93 18.55 20.93
N PHE A 32 5.87 18.72 21.71
CA PHE A 32 4.54 18.25 21.32
C PHE A 32 4.05 18.87 19.99
N HIS A 33 4.31 20.16 19.76
CA HIS A 33 3.98 20.80 18.49
C HIS A 33 4.81 20.26 17.31
N ILE A 34 6.08 19.92 17.54
CA ILE A 34 6.93 19.33 16.51
C ILE A 34 6.42 17.94 16.14
N GLU A 35 6.08 17.11 17.13
CA GLU A 35 5.50 15.78 16.91
C GLU A 35 4.18 15.85 16.14
N LEU A 36 3.30 16.78 16.52
CA LEU A 36 2.05 17.00 15.79
C LEU A 36 2.30 17.45 14.35
N LYS A 37 3.23 18.39 14.12
CA LYS A 37 3.59 18.82 12.76
C LYS A 37 4.19 17.69 11.93
N GLN A 38 5.00 16.81 12.51
CA GLN A 38 5.53 15.64 11.81
C GLN A 38 4.42 14.68 11.42
N LYS A 39 3.48 14.37 12.32
CA LYS A 39 2.30 13.56 12.02
C LYS A 39 1.44 14.20 10.93
N ASP A 40 1.19 15.50 11.01
CA ASP A 40 0.44 16.25 10.01
C ASP A 40 1.10 16.22 8.63
N VAL A 41 2.42 16.39 8.57
CA VAL A 41 3.18 16.34 7.31
C VAL A 41 3.12 14.93 6.71
N LEU A 42 3.23 13.89 7.54
CA LEU A 42 3.13 12.49 7.09
C LEU A 42 1.71 12.13 6.63
N GLU A 43 0.68 12.57 7.33
CA GLU A 43 -0.72 12.35 6.92
C GLU A 43 -1.10 13.16 5.68
N ARG A 44 -0.49 14.34 5.48
CA ARG A 44 -0.65 15.12 4.25
C ARG A 44 0.13 14.53 3.08
N TYR A 45 1.22 13.81 3.34
CA TYR A 45 1.99 13.11 2.31
C TYR A 45 1.41 11.71 2.09
N ARG A 46 0.23 11.64 1.46
CA ARG A 46 -0.28 10.40 0.89
C ARG A 46 0.16 10.33 -0.56
N PRO A 47 1.14 9.48 -0.92
CA PRO A 47 1.55 9.34 -2.31
C PRO A 47 0.35 8.87 -3.13
N ASP A 48 0.17 9.48 -4.29
CA ASP A 48 -0.76 8.96 -5.29
C ASP A 48 -0.29 7.58 -5.73
N VAL A 49 -1.23 6.65 -5.91
CA VAL A 49 -0.92 5.29 -6.33
C VAL A 49 -1.86 4.90 -7.45
N ALA A 50 -1.29 4.57 -8.60
CA ALA A 50 -2.03 4.09 -9.75
C ALA A 50 -1.13 3.27 -10.66
N PHE A 51 -1.62 2.16 -11.18
CA PHE A 51 -0.93 1.46 -12.25
C PHE A 51 -1.91 1.02 -13.34
N SER A 52 -1.40 0.89 -14.55
CA SER A 52 -2.11 0.30 -15.68
C SER A 52 -1.12 -0.47 -16.53
N ALA A 53 -1.43 -1.71 -16.86
CA ALA A 53 -0.52 -2.59 -17.57
C ALA A 53 -1.28 -3.60 -18.45
N SER A 54 -0.57 -4.14 -19.44
CA SER A 54 -1.03 -5.20 -20.34
C SER A 54 0.06 -6.26 -20.55
N LEU A 55 -0.32 -7.43 -21.05
CA LEU A 55 0.59 -8.56 -21.20
C LEU A 55 1.72 -8.28 -22.21
N GLY A 56 1.49 -7.37 -23.17
CA GLY A 56 2.45 -6.96 -24.20
C GLY A 56 2.24 -7.65 -25.55
N SER A 57 3.20 -7.45 -26.46
CA SER A 57 3.10 -7.65 -27.92
C SER A 57 2.73 -9.05 -28.41
N ASN A 58 2.82 -10.08 -27.56
CA ASN A 58 2.43 -11.44 -27.95
C ASN A 58 1.04 -11.83 -27.43
N GLY A 59 0.39 -11.03 -26.57
CA GLY A 59 -1.03 -11.09 -26.18
C GLY A 59 -1.57 -12.40 -25.59
N PHE A 60 -0.81 -13.49 -25.68
CA PHE A 60 -1.21 -14.85 -25.43
C PHE A 60 -0.37 -15.41 -24.29
N PHE A 61 -1.05 -16.05 -23.33
CA PHE A 61 -0.43 -16.72 -22.20
C PHE A 61 -1.13 -18.07 -22.00
N GLY A 62 -0.34 -19.13 -21.84
CA GLY A 62 -0.83 -20.50 -21.72
C GLY A 62 -0.69 -21.31 -23.01
N PRO A 63 -1.32 -22.49 -23.10
CA PRO A 63 -2.06 -23.16 -22.02
C PRO A 63 -1.13 -23.49 -20.83
N VAL A 64 -1.67 -23.38 -19.61
CA VAL A 64 -1.01 -23.80 -18.37
C VAL A 64 -1.91 -24.78 -17.64
N ASN A 65 -1.32 -25.79 -17.00
CA ASN A 65 -2.03 -26.80 -16.20
C ASN A 65 -1.95 -26.54 -14.69
N THR A 66 -1.23 -25.49 -14.32
CA THR A 66 -1.13 -25.02 -12.96
C THR A 66 -1.29 -23.52 -12.92
N ASP A 67 -1.61 -23.10 -11.73
CA ASP A 67 -1.66 -21.74 -11.28
C ASP A 67 -0.30 -21.00 -11.47
N VAL A 68 -0.26 -19.93 -12.30
CA VAL A 68 0.94 -19.11 -12.56
C VAL A 68 0.65 -17.60 -12.57
N THR A 69 1.39 -16.84 -11.76
CA THR A 69 1.37 -15.36 -11.73
C THR A 69 1.59 -14.72 -13.11
N LEU A 70 0.64 -13.91 -13.57
CA LEU A 70 0.79 -13.11 -14.78
C LEU A 70 1.68 -11.89 -14.54
N VAL A 71 2.74 -11.80 -15.36
CA VAL A 71 3.63 -10.65 -15.42
C VAL A 71 3.23 -9.76 -16.61
N TYR A 72 2.58 -8.63 -16.33
CA TYR A 72 2.17 -7.66 -17.34
C TYR A 72 3.39 -6.81 -17.74
N LYS A 73 4.04 -7.22 -18.84
CA LYS A 73 5.30 -6.64 -19.29
C LYS A 73 5.16 -5.24 -19.91
N ASN A 74 3.97 -4.84 -20.34
CA ASN A 74 3.77 -3.53 -20.94
C ASN A 74 3.03 -2.62 -19.94
N VAL A 75 3.78 -1.77 -19.22
CA VAL A 75 3.26 -0.88 -18.18
C VAL A 75 3.06 0.52 -18.74
N PHE A 76 1.82 1.02 -18.70
CA PHE A 76 1.46 2.35 -19.19
C PHE A 76 1.64 3.43 -18.12
N ILE A 77 1.26 3.12 -16.88
CA ILE A 77 1.34 4.02 -15.71
C ILE A 77 1.78 3.18 -14.51
N ASN A 78 2.64 3.74 -13.65
CA ASN A 78 3.03 3.16 -12.37
C ASN A 78 3.35 4.26 -11.33
N VAL A 79 2.37 5.12 -11.03
CA VAL A 79 2.53 6.17 -10.02
C VAL A 79 2.67 5.51 -8.64
N GLY A 80 3.69 5.93 -7.90
CA GLY A 80 4.03 5.37 -6.59
C GLY A 80 4.81 4.05 -6.66
N ASP A 81 5.22 3.60 -7.86
CA ASP A 81 6.05 2.40 -8.10
C ASP A 81 5.54 1.12 -7.40
N ALA A 82 4.22 1.03 -7.24
CA ALA A 82 3.58 -0.04 -6.49
C ALA A 82 3.46 -1.35 -7.29
N TYR A 83 3.50 -1.30 -8.63
CA TYR A 83 3.50 -2.49 -9.48
C TYR A 83 4.93 -2.92 -9.83
N GLN A 84 5.29 -4.16 -9.50
CA GLN A 84 6.57 -4.77 -9.83
C GLN A 84 6.50 -5.50 -11.17
N GLN A 85 7.07 -4.91 -12.21
CA GLN A 85 7.06 -5.45 -13.58
C GLN A 85 7.86 -6.77 -13.73
N THR A 86 8.75 -7.10 -12.79
CA THR A 86 9.53 -8.35 -12.81
C THR A 86 8.73 -9.54 -12.28
N THR A 87 7.85 -9.31 -11.30
CA THR A 87 7.11 -10.35 -10.58
C THR A 87 5.62 -10.36 -10.89
N GLY A 88 5.09 -9.28 -11.47
CA GLY A 88 3.65 -9.12 -11.73
C GLY A 88 2.85 -8.68 -10.50
N ILE A 89 3.52 -8.24 -9.44
CA ILE A 89 2.96 -8.04 -8.10
C ILE A 89 2.70 -6.57 -7.83
N PHE A 90 1.48 -6.25 -7.37
CA PHE A 90 1.18 -4.95 -6.79
C PHE A 90 1.36 -4.96 -5.27
N ILE A 91 2.12 -4.02 -4.73
CA ILE A 91 2.32 -3.83 -3.28
C ILE A 91 1.75 -2.47 -2.90
N ALA A 92 0.68 -2.47 -2.11
CA ALA A 92 0.07 -1.25 -1.61
C ALA A 92 1.08 -0.47 -0.73
N PRO A 93 1.55 0.72 -1.15
CA PRO A 93 2.60 1.43 -0.41
C PRO A 93 2.04 2.13 0.83
N VAL A 94 0.74 2.41 0.87
CA VAL A 94 0.07 3.10 1.98
C VAL A 94 -1.29 2.49 2.32
N ARG A 95 -1.77 2.75 3.54
CA ARG A 95 -3.15 2.47 3.94
C ARG A 95 -4.12 3.22 3.04
N GLY A 96 -5.14 2.54 2.54
CA GLY A 96 -6.09 3.15 1.63
C GLY A 96 -7.12 2.19 1.06
N VAL A 97 -7.98 2.75 0.22
CA VAL A 97 -8.93 1.99 -0.59
C VAL A 97 -8.36 1.86 -1.98
N TYR A 98 -8.26 0.65 -2.48
CA TYR A 98 -7.71 0.33 -3.80
C TYR A 98 -8.77 -0.32 -4.66
N TYR A 99 -8.90 0.13 -5.90
CA TYR A 99 -9.78 -0.46 -6.89
C TYR A 99 -8.92 -1.20 -7.92
N PHE A 100 -9.28 -2.45 -8.17
CA PHE A 100 -8.67 -3.26 -9.23
C PHE A 100 -9.74 -3.62 -10.23
N SER A 101 -9.45 -3.43 -11.51
CA SER A 101 -10.21 -4.01 -12.61
C SER A 101 -9.25 -4.76 -13.53
N PHE A 102 -9.71 -5.89 -14.05
CA PHE A 102 -8.90 -6.74 -14.90
C PHE A 102 -9.77 -7.42 -15.94
N PHE A 103 -9.17 -7.65 -17.11
CA PHE A 103 -9.86 -8.12 -18.30
C PHE A 103 -8.96 -9.12 -19.04
N TYR A 104 -9.58 -10.05 -19.74
CA TYR A 104 -8.89 -10.95 -20.66
C TYR A 104 -9.68 -11.14 -21.95
N HIS A 105 -8.97 -11.57 -22.99
CA HIS A 105 -9.53 -12.09 -24.23
C HIS A 105 -9.19 -13.58 -24.31
N SER A 106 -10.20 -14.43 -24.35
CA SER A 106 -10.06 -15.89 -24.38
C SER A 106 -10.25 -16.43 -25.78
N GLY A 107 -9.34 -17.32 -26.18
CA GLY A 107 -9.61 -18.23 -27.29
C GLY A 107 -10.63 -19.29 -26.89
N THR A 108 -11.01 -20.13 -27.84
CA THR A 108 -12.14 -21.05 -27.69
C THR A 108 -11.71 -22.46 -27.24
N LYS A 109 -10.48 -22.86 -27.62
CA LYS A 109 -9.96 -24.22 -27.44
C LYS A 109 -9.80 -24.67 -25.98
N HIS A 110 -9.52 -23.74 -25.06
CA HIS A 110 -9.22 -24.05 -23.66
C HIS A 110 -10.02 -23.12 -22.74
N GLY A 111 -10.43 -23.63 -21.58
CA GLY A 111 -11.01 -22.81 -20.54
C GLY A 111 -10.02 -21.73 -20.11
N THR A 112 -10.52 -20.53 -19.85
CA THR A 112 -9.69 -19.39 -19.45
C THR A 112 -10.19 -18.85 -18.13
N GLY A 113 -9.32 -18.78 -17.13
CA GLY A 113 -9.57 -18.07 -15.89
C GLY A 113 -8.69 -16.82 -15.78
N LEU A 114 -9.14 -15.81 -15.07
CA LEU A 114 -8.27 -14.76 -14.57
C LEU A 114 -8.75 -14.40 -13.16
N ALA A 115 -7.85 -14.47 -12.19
CA ALA A 115 -8.19 -14.37 -10.78
C ALA A 115 -7.33 -13.36 -10.03
N LEU A 116 -7.93 -12.54 -9.18
CA LEU A 116 -7.21 -11.62 -8.29
C LEU A 116 -6.97 -12.27 -6.93
N TYR A 117 -5.74 -12.19 -6.45
CA TYR A 117 -5.32 -12.75 -5.16
C TYR A 117 -4.96 -11.68 -4.15
N ARG A 118 -5.44 -11.88 -2.93
CA ARG A 118 -5.08 -11.17 -1.71
C ARG A 118 -4.38 -12.14 -0.73
N ASN A 119 -3.04 -12.15 -0.62
CA ASN A 119 -2.23 -12.81 0.40
C ASN A 119 -2.38 -14.32 0.27
N GLY A 120 -2.25 -14.81 -0.97
CA GLY A 120 -2.56 -16.19 -1.32
C GLY A 120 -4.07 -16.54 -1.28
N LYS A 121 -4.96 -15.63 -0.86
CA LYS A 121 -6.41 -15.87 -0.88
C LYS A 121 -7.04 -15.32 -2.14
N HIS A 122 -7.79 -16.15 -2.84
CA HIS A 122 -8.60 -15.75 -3.98
C HIS A 122 -9.68 -14.74 -3.55
N VAL A 123 -9.80 -13.59 -4.23
CA VAL A 123 -10.80 -12.55 -3.90
C VAL A 123 -11.72 -12.15 -5.05
N ALA A 124 -11.34 -12.39 -6.30
CA ALA A 124 -12.21 -12.20 -7.47
C ALA A 124 -11.78 -13.12 -8.62
N LEU A 125 -12.75 -13.68 -9.35
CA LEU A 125 -12.55 -14.55 -10.51
C LEU A 125 -13.32 -14.01 -11.71
N THR A 126 -12.78 -14.16 -12.89
CA THR A 126 -13.57 -14.28 -14.13
C THR A 126 -13.13 -15.54 -14.86
N HIS A 127 -14.06 -16.24 -15.47
CA HIS A 127 -13.84 -17.56 -16.05
C HIS A 127 -14.75 -17.78 -17.25
N ASN A 128 -14.19 -18.40 -18.30
CA ASN A 128 -14.89 -18.89 -19.46
C ASN A 128 -14.53 -20.37 -19.66
N TYR A 129 -15.54 -21.15 -20.06
CA TYR A 129 -15.36 -22.56 -20.41
C TYR A 129 -14.82 -22.69 -21.84
N PRO A 130 -14.19 -23.83 -22.20
CA PRO A 130 -13.92 -24.13 -23.59
C PRO A 130 -15.21 -24.05 -24.42
N SER A 131 -15.13 -23.43 -25.59
CA SER A 131 -16.26 -23.27 -26.51
C SER A 131 -15.85 -23.65 -27.93
N THR A 132 -16.83 -23.93 -28.79
CA THR A 132 -16.61 -24.09 -30.24
C THR A 132 -17.00 -22.83 -31.02
N ASP A 133 -17.47 -21.81 -30.31
CA ASP A 133 -18.05 -20.59 -30.88
C ASP A 133 -16.95 -19.53 -31.08
N SER A 134 -17.27 -18.25 -30.87
CA SER A 134 -16.31 -17.16 -31.02
C SER A 134 -15.47 -16.93 -29.75
N PRO A 135 -14.26 -16.38 -29.88
CA PRO A 135 -13.50 -15.85 -28.75
C PRO A 135 -14.33 -14.93 -27.85
N GLU A 136 -14.15 -15.06 -26.54
CA GLU A 136 -14.93 -14.32 -25.54
C GLU A 136 -14.05 -13.39 -24.71
N ASN A 137 -14.63 -12.28 -24.26
CA ASN A 137 -13.98 -11.38 -23.31
C ASN A 137 -14.54 -11.61 -21.92
N GLY A 138 -13.67 -11.63 -20.92
CA GLY A 138 -14.04 -11.68 -19.52
C GLY A 138 -13.43 -10.52 -18.76
N GLY A 139 -14.08 -10.10 -17.68
CA GLY A 139 -13.53 -9.11 -16.78
C GLY A 139 -14.22 -9.11 -15.43
N ASN A 140 -13.52 -8.60 -14.42
CA ASN A 140 -14.06 -8.40 -13.08
C ASN A 140 -13.37 -7.19 -12.43
N GLY A 141 -13.95 -6.68 -11.34
CA GLY A 141 -13.35 -5.62 -10.54
C GLY A 141 -13.76 -5.70 -9.08
N LEU A 142 -12.88 -5.23 -8.20
CA LEU A 142 -13.10 -5.26 -6.75
C LEU A 142 -12.42 -4.06 -6.08
N THR A 143 -13.10 -3.52 -5.08
CA THR A 143 -12.57 -2.49 -4.18
C THR A 143 -12.13 -3.13 -2.85
N LEU A 144 -10.89 -2.89 -2.44
CA LEU A 144 -10.28 -3.47 -1.25
C LEU A 144 -9.78 -2.39 -0.29
N LEU A 145 -10.08 -2.56 1.00
CA LEU A 145 -9.46 -1.78 2.07
C LEU A 145 -8.14 -2.43 2.50
N TYR A 146 -7.05 -1.66 2.40
CA TYR A 146 -5.72 -2.01 2.88
C TYR A 146 -5.44 -1.22 4.14
N ILE A 147 -5.09 -1.91 5.22
CA ILE A 147 -4.75 -1.33 6.52
C ILE A 147 -3.28 -1.68 6.79
N TRP A 148 -2.45 -0.68 7.09
CA TRP A 148 -1.13 -0.90 7.69
C TRP A 148 -1.38 -1.28 9.15
N ASP A 149 -1.18 -2.55 9.49
CA ASP A 149 -0.98 -2.96 10.88
C ASP A 149 0.52 -3.21 11.09
N SER A 150 1.01 -2.81 12.25
CA SER A 150 2.42 -2.53 12.57
C SER A 150 3.32 -3.75 12.70
N GLU A 151 2.86 -4.95 12.37
CA GLU A 151 3.69 -6.16 12.38
C GLU A 151 3.55 -6.96 11.09
N ASN A 152 4.50 -6.68 10.18
CA ASN A 152 5.00 -7.49 9.07
C ASN A 152 4.20 -7.56 7.76
N VAL A 153 4.67 -6.74 6.81
CA VAL A 153 4.79 -6.90 5.34
C VAL A 153 3.68 -7.68 4.63
N THR A 154 2.98 -7.00 3.73
CA THR A 154 1.97 -7.63 2.88
C THR A 154 2.41 -7.66 1.41
N VAL A 155 2.76 -8.86 0.94
CA VAL A 155 3.12 -9.18 -0.46
C VAL A 155 1.92 -9.85 -1.14
N PHE A 156 1.61 -9.44 -2.38
CA PHE A 156 0.56 -10.05 -3.20
C PHE A 156 1.10 -10.62 -4.50
N SER A 157 1.50 -11.89 -4.49
CA SER A 157 1.72 -12.71 -5.68
C SER A 157 0.43 -12.86 -6.51
N GLY A 158 0.55 -12.67 -7.83
CA GLY A 158 -0.57 -12.50 -8.75
C GLY A 158 -1.15 -13.77 -9.37
N PHE A 159 -2.26 -13.51 -10.07
CA PHE A 159 -3.10 -14.20 -11.05
C PHE A 159 -2.92 -15.67 -11.39
N LEU A 160 -4.06 -16.38 -11.48
CA LEU A 160 -4.17 -17.76 -11.96
C LEU A 160 -5.15 -17.85 -13.15
N ILE A 161 -4.78 -18.65 -14.14
CA ILE A 161 -5.61 -19.09 -15.27
C ILE A 161 -5.84 -20.59 -15.09
N ASN A 162 -6.99 -20.98 -14.55
CA ASN A 162 -7.35 -22.40 -14.49
C ASN A 162 -8.00 -22.83 -15.81
N ALA A 163 -7.28 -23.68 -16.54
CA ALA A 163 -7.79 -24.47 -17.66
C ALA A 163 -7.91 -25.92 -17.18
N MET A 164 -9.04 -26.27 -16.57
CA MET A 164 -9.50 -27.66 -16.52
C MET A 164 -10.45 -27.91 -17.70
#